data_AF-A0A1D7YR58-F1
#
_entry.id   AF-A0A1D7YR58-F1
#
_cell.length_a   1.000
_cell.length_b   1.000
_cell.length_c   1.000
_cell.angle_alpha   90.00
_cell.angle_beta   90.00
_cell.angle_gamma   90.00
#
_symmetry.space_group_name_H-M   'P 1'
#
loop_
_entity.id
_entity.type
_entity.pdbx_description
1 polymer ?
#
loop_
_entity_poly.entity_id
_entity_poly.type
_entity_poly.pdbx_seq_one_letter_code
_entity_poly.pdbx_strand_id
1 'polypeptide(L)'
;MSIFEFIKNKINTKNKYDVIYSIGADCGCAGNLKRFKLRITSGPFDWLFKASLEQRFVCLMNDFADSLNIEDFEKFEKDARVNAEL
;
A
#
# COMPACT_ATOMS: atom_id res chain seq x y z
N MET A 1 -17.99 -21.57 -20.26
CA MET A 1 -17.71 -20.13 -20.06
C MET A 1 -16.34 -19.86 -20.67
N SER A 2 -16.24 -19.00 -21.69
CA SER A 2 -14.98 -18.83 -22.44
C SER A 2 -13.96 -18.00 -21.64
N ILE A 3 -12.67 -18.22 -21.86
CA ILE A 3 -11.60 -17.40 -21.25
C ILE A 3 -11.78 -15.92 -21.60
N PHE A 4 -12.36 -15.63 -22.78
CA PHE A 4 -12.64 -14.27 -23.24
C PHE A 4 -13.80 -13.62 -22.48
N GLU A 5 -14.84 -14.37 -22.10
CA GLU A 5 -15.91 -13.90 -21.22
C GLU A 5 -15.39 -13.60 -19.80
N PHE A 6 -14.47 -14.43 -19.31
CA PHE A 6 -13.83 -14.21 -18.00
C PHE A 6 -12.96 -12.95 -17.99
N ILE A 7 -12.18 -12.74 -19.05
CA ILE A 7 -11.33 -11.55 -19.21
C ILE A 7 -12.18 -10.29 -19.39
N LYS A 8 -13.23 -10.31 -20.23
CA LYS A 8 -14.15 -9.18 -20.41
C LYS A 8 -14.89 -8.78 -19.14
N ASN A 9 -15.27 -9.75 -18.29
CA ASN A 9 -15.92 -9.45 -17.01
C ASN A 9 -14.95 -8.96 -15.93
N LYS A 10 -13.64 -9.27 -16.04
CA LYS A 10 -12.61 -8.80 -15.11
C LYS A 10 -12.06 -7.43 -15.50
N ILE A 11 -11.97 -7.14 -16.81
CA ILE A 11 -11.73 -5.79 -17.33
C ILE A 11 -13.06 -5.04 -17.22
N ASN A 12 -13.34 -4.51 -16.04
CA ASN A 12 -14.48 -3.62 -15.82
C ASN A 12 -14.27 -2.35 -16.66
N THR A 13 -14.85 -2.31 -17.87
CA THR A 13 -14.78 -1.19 -18.81
C THR A 13 -15.36 0.13 -18.26
N LYS A 14 -15.93 0.13 -17.05
CA LYS A 14 -16.31 1.35 -16.31
C LYS A 14 -15.14 2.07 -15.64
N ASN A 15 -14.01 1.39 -15.40
CA ASN A 15 -12.87 2.02 -14.74
C ASN A 15 -11.96 2.66 -15.79
N LYS A 16 -11.88 3.99 -15.78
CA LYS A 16 -11.04 4.80 -16.68
C LYS A 16 -9.53 4.59 -16.47
N TYR A 17 -9.14 3.94 -15.38
CA TYR A 17 -7.75 3.79 -14.95
C TYR A 17 -7.38 2.31 -14.86
N ASP A 18 -6.24 1.96 -15.45
CA ASP A 18 -5.67 0.61 -15.36
C ASP A 18 -5.18 0.28 -13.95
N VAL A 19 -4.70 1.28 -13.23
CA VAL A 19 -4.16 1.18 -11.87
C VAL A 19 -4.62 2.37 -11.04
N ILE A 20 -5.07 2.10 -9.82
CA ILE A 20 -5.32 3.11 -8.78
C ILE A 20 -4.36 2.82 -7.63
N TYR A 21 -3.60 3.85 -7.24
CA TYR A 21 -2.67 3.77 -6.13
C TYR A 21 -3.03 4.77 -5.04
N SER A 22 -3.04 4.30 -3.80
CA SER A 22 -3.21 5.15 -2.63
C SER A 22 -1.88 5.79 -2.29
N ILE A 23 -1.86 7.12 -2.18
CA ILE A 23 -0.76 7.87 -1.54
C ILE A 23 -1.12 8.21 -0.08
N GLY A 24 -1.97 7.38 0.53
CA GLY A 24 -2.60 7.60 1.84
C GLY A 24 -1.63 7.71 3.02
N ALA A 25 -2.21 7.93 4.21
CA ALA A 25 -1.49 8.06 5.49
C ALA A 25 -1.73 6.88 6.44
N ASP A 26 -2.72 6.04 6.11
CA ASP A 26 -3.32 5.07 7.02
C ASP A 26 -3.82 3.82 6.27
N CYS A 27 -3.77 2.68 6.95
CA CYS A 27 -4.12 1.37 6.43
C CYS A 27 -5.62 1.22 6.13
N GLY A 28 -6.48 2.08 6.69
CA GLY A 28 -7.92 2.08 6.44
C GLY A 28 -8.28 2.36 4.97
N CYS A 29 -7.57 3.27 4.31
CA CYS A 29 -7.80 3.56 2.88
C CYS A 29 -7.45 2.33 2.02
N ALA A 30 -6.30 1.73 2.29
CA ALA A 30 -5.84 0.50 1.64
C ALA A 30 -6.83 -0.65 1.82
N GLY A 31 -7.39 -0.80 3.03
CA GLY A 31 -8.42 -1.78 3.36
C GLY A 31 -9.71 -1.58 2.56
N ASN A 32 -10.18 -0.33 2.43
CA ASN A 32 -11.37 -0.02 1.62
C ASN A 32 -11.13 -0.27 0.13
N LEU A 33 -9.99 0.15 -0.41
CA LEU A 33 -9.62 -0.13 -1.81
C LEU A 33 -9.55 -1.64 -2.08
N LYS A 34 -9.06 -2.44 -1.12
CA LYS A 34 -9.12 -3.92 -1.19
C LYS A 34 -10.57 -4.41 -1.24
N ARG A 35 -11.40 -3.95 -0.30
CA ARG A 35 -12.80 -4.38 -0.15
C ARG A 35 -13.61 -4.13 -1.42
N PHE A 36 -13.41 -2.99 -2.06
CA PHE A 36 -14.10 -2.60 -3.29
C PHE A 36 -13.41 -3.08 -4.58
N LYS A 37 -12.34 -3.88 -4.49
CA LYS A 37 -11.55 -4.39 -5.63
C LYS A 37 -11.02 -3.25 -6.54
N LEU A 38 -10.68 -2.13 -5.93
CA LEU A 38 -10.15 -0.93 -6.62
C LEU A 38 -8.62 -0.91 -6.66
N ARG A 39 -7.96 -1.69 -5.81
CA ARG A 39 -6.50 -1.87 -5.83
C ARG A 39 -6.09 -3.24 -6.33
N ILE A 40 -4.94 -3.30 -6.98
CA ILE A 40 -4.32 -4.55 -7.47
C ILE A 40 -3.33 -5.09 -6.44
N THR A 41 -2.59 -4.20 -5.77
CA THR A 41 -1.59 -4.52 -4.76
C THR A 41 -1.62 -3.53 -3.60
N SER A 42 -0.89 -3.82 -2.52
CA SER A 42 -0.60 -2.83 -1.47
C SER A 42 0.67 -2.05 -1.81
N GLY A 43 0.74 -0.80 -1.38
CA GLY A 43 1.91 0.07 -1.55
C GLY A 43 2.67 0.40 -0.27
N PRO A 44 3.84 1.06 -0.37
CA PRO A 44 4.64 1.45 0.79
C PRO A 44 3.90 2.45 1.70
N PHE A 45 3.10 3.34 1.10
CA PHE A 45 2.27 4.31 1.83
C PHE A 45 1.06 3.70 2.55
N ASP A 46 0.72 2.43 2.28
CA ASP A 46 -0.41 1.77 2.95
C ASP A 46 -0.06 1.26 4.36
N TRP A 47 1.23 1.08 4.66
CA TRP A 47 1.66 0.33 5.86
C TRP A 47 2.73 1.04 6.68
N LEU A 48 3.70 1.67 6.02
CA LEU A 48 4.98 1.95 6.65
C LEU A 48 5.31 3.45 6.75
N PHE A 49 4.43 4.31 6.25
CA PHE A 49 4.77 5.70 5.94
C PHE A 49 3.88 6.69 6.68
N LYS A 50 4.18 6.93 7.96
CA LYS A 50 3.62 8.06 8.70
C LYS A 50 4.36 9.35 8.32
N ALA A 51 4.19 9.78 7.08
CA ALA A 51 4.82 10.97 6.53
C ALA A 51 3.78 12.04 6.17
N SER A 52 4.20 13.30 6.13
CA SER A 52 3.38 14.40 5.58
C SER A 52 3.11 14.19 4.09
N LEU A 53 2.13 14.90 3.53
CA LEU A 53 1.87 14.84 2.09
C LEU A 53 3.11 15.25 1.28
N GLU A 54 3.81 16.30 1.71
CA GLU A 54 5.03 16.79 1.06
C GLU A 54 6.14 15.73 1.04
N GLN A 55 6.38 15.06 2.17
CA GLN A 55 7.37 13.98 2.26
C GLN A 55 7.05 12.82 1.31
N ARG A 56 5.76 12.50 1.09
CA ARG A 56 5.37 11.48 0.11
C ARG A 56 5.68 11.90 -1.31
N PHE A 57 5.48 13.18 -1.65
CA PHE A 57 5.87 13.70 -2.95
C PHE A 57 7.39 13.67 -3.12
N VAL A 58 8.18 13.97 -2.09
CA VAL A 58 9.64 13.82 -2.14
C VAL A 58 10.02 12.37 -2.44
N CYS A 59 9.42 11.39 -1.76
CA CYS A 59 9.67 9.97 -2.04
C CYS A 59 9.30 9.60 -3.48
N LEU A 60 8.13 10.01 -3.96
CA LEU A 60 7.67 9.71 -5.33
C LEU A 60 8.57 10.36 -6.40
N MET A 61 8.99 11.61 -6.18
CA MET A 61 9.82 12.37 -7.11
C MET A 61 11.26 11.88 -7.14
N ASN A 62 11.72 11.23 -6.07
CA ASN A 62 13.07 10.69 -5.93
C ASN A 62 13.10 9.16 -6.09
N ASP A 63 12.10 8.55 -6.74
CA ASP A 63 11.99 7.09 -6.96
C ASP A 63 12.22 6.24 -5.70
N PHE A 64 11.77 6.74 -4.54
CA PHE A 64 11.98 6.13 -3.22
C PHE A 64 13.46 5.90 -2.87
N ALA A 65 14.39 6.64 -3.49
CA ALA A 65 15.80 6.59 -3.12
C ALA A 65 15.96 6.99 -1.65
N ASP A 66 16.83 6.24 -0.97
CA ASP A 66 17.10 6.37 0.46
C ASP A 66 15.86 6.18 1.36
N SER A 67 14.81 5.53 0.86
CA SER A 67 13.68 5.13 1.70
C SER A 67 13.98 3.81 2.41
N LEU A 68 13.86 3.80 3.75
CA LEU A 68 14.06 2.62 4.59
C LEU A 68 15.48 2.06 4.54
N ASN A 69 16.46 2.95 4.69
CA ASN A 69 17.83 2.54 4.87
C ASN A 69 17.98 1.80 6.20
N ILE A 70 18.93 0.87 6.30
CA ILE A 70 19.09 0.06 7.51
C ILE A 70 19.44 0.92 8.72
N GLU A 71 20.10 2.04 8.46
CA GLU A 71 20.49 3.08 9.42
C GLU A 71 19.27 3.83 9.99
N ASP A 72 18.13 3.83 9.30
CA ASP A 72 16.89 4.45 9.77
C ASP A 72 16.17 3.59 10.83
N PHE A 73 16.59 2.32 11.01
CA PHE A 73 15.95 1.39 11.93
C PHE A 73 16.64 1.38 13.30
N GLU A 74 15.84 1.57 14.34
CA GLU A 74 16.27 1.35 15.71
C GLU A 74 15.85 -0.04 16.19
N LYS A 75 16.76 -0.75 16.87
CA LYS A 75 16.43 -2.03 17.49
C LYS A 75 15.54 -1.77 18.70
N PHE A 76 14.27 -2.14 18.59
CA PHE A 76 13.39 -2.23 19.74
C PHE A 76 13.67 -3.54 20.50
N GLU A 77 13.98 -3.45 21.79
CA GLU A 77 14.00 -4.64 22.63
C GLU A 77 12.57 -5.18 22.74
N LYS A 78 12.41 -6.48 22.49
CA LYS A 78 11.11 -7.14 22.68
C LYS A 78 10.76 -7.06 24.16
N ASP A 79 9.68 -6.36 24.51
CA ASP A 79 9.21 -6.29 25.89
C ASP A 79 8.92 -7.72 26.38
N ALA A 80 9.73 -8.20 27.33
CA ALA A 80 9.62 -9.54 27.90
C ALA A 80 8.27 -9.80 28.60
N ARG A 81 7.48 -8.75 28.85
CA ARG A 81 6.12 -8.83 29.43
C ARG A 81 5.05 -9.07 28.36
N VAL A 82 5.35 -8.80 27.09
CA VAL A 82 4.44 -9.07 25.96
C VAL A 82 4.77 -10.45 25.38
N ASN A 83 4.57 -11.48 26.20
CA ASN A 83 4.53 -12.86 25.71
C ASN A 83 3.10 -13.17 25.26
N ALA A 84 2.89 -13.08 23.94
CA ALA A 84 1.87 -13.75 23.13
C ALA A 84 0.58 -14.23 23.84
N GLU A 85 -0.42 -13.35 23.92
CA GLU A 85 -1.82 -13.77 23.80
C GLU A 85 -2.25 -13.54 22.33
N LEU A 86 -1.84 -14.46 21.44
CA LEU A 86 -2.42 -14.65 20.11
C LEU A 86 -2.46 -16.14 19.79
#